data_AF-A0A965AK50-F1
#
_entry.id   AF-A0A965AK50-F1
#
_cell.length_a   1.000
_cell.length_b   1.000
_cell.length_c   1.000
_cell.angle_alpha   90.00
_cell.angle_beta   90.00
_cell.angle_gamma   90.00
#
_symmetry.space_group_name_H-M   'P 1'
#
loop_
_entity.id
_entity.type
_entity.pdbx_description
1 polymer ?
#
loop_
_entity_poly.entity_id
_entity_poly.type
_entity_poly.pdbx_seq_one_letter_code
_entity_poly.pdbx_strand_id
1 'polypeptide(L)'
;MKTIYCLLIIILWCSCNETSEIGAGFFKEGNLGLNYTDTLTLKVSTVTADSIVTGAATRLLVGNHVDDDLGKITTAAYFQITPQSTNSEGVVNGYSLEDIATDYVRTSLVLWHDTYSYYDTSDYQTIYVHQLQEEISTAEDGNLYNTTNTVYDPTASGYLTFKPKPNQTEPIEIPLTDAVGKTIYDDAVLGLEALATATTFNENYLIGFVLKPDVNESKAVLGFNTSAELRIYYLDRSVVPSEEKYLTYFVSSTRYNKISTERGSSALATMSNSREAVSSTLTNRKSYIQGGSGLSMRIEVPYLRSILLDNDNLVLTQAILSVKPVKEAEDVNTSLPQLLKLYAVNKRNEIYADLLSTEDEERYVTLTVD
;
A
#
# COMPACT_ATOMS: atom_id res chain seq x y z
N MET A 1 -77.46 54.43 17.34
CA MET A 1 -77.16 53.63 16.14
C MET A 1 -75.70 53.81 15.71
N LYS A 2 -74.75 53.32 16.51
CA LYS A 2 -73.31 53.16 16.15
C LYS A 2 -72.68 51.94 16.82
N THR A 3 -73.38 51.34 17.79
CA THR A 3 -72.94 50.17 18.57
C THR A 3 -73.41 48.82 18.02
N ILE A 4 -74.24 48.78 16.95
CA ILE A 4 -74.74 47.53 16.35
C ILE A 4 -73.83 47.01 15.22
N TYR A 5 -72.98 47.85 14.64
CA TYR A 5 -72.04 47.43 13.58
C TYR A 5 -70.77 46.74 14.10
N CYS A 6 -70.48 46.81 15.41
CA CYS A 6 -69.37 46.06 16.02
C CYS A 6 -69.70 44.57 16.25
N LEU A 7 -70.98 44.17 16.22
CA LEU A 7 -71.39 42.78 16.45
C LEU A 7 -71.27 41.89 15.19
N LEU A 8 -71.10 42.49 14.00
CA LEU A 8 -71.03 41.75 12.72
C LEU A 8 -69.60 41.39 12.27
N ILE A 9 -68.57 41.91 12.96
CA ILE A 9 -67.16 41.58 12.69
C ILE A 9 -66.66 40.40 13.56
N ILE A 10 -67.47 39.97 14.53
CA ILE A 10 -67.15 38.89 15.50
C ILE A 10 -67.41 37.47 14.93
N ILE A 11 -68.05 37.31 13.76
CA ILE A 11 -68.48 35.98 13.26
C ILE A 11 -67.58 35.41 12.14
N LEU A 12 -66.60 36.17 11.63
CA LEU A 12 -65.75 35.72 10.51
C LEU A 12 -64.36 35.16 10.91
N TRP A 13 -64.09 34.99 12.22
CA TRP A 13 -62.78 34.54 12.73
C TRP A 13 -62.84 33.26 13.59
N CYS A 14 -63.88 32.45 13.44
CA CYS A 14 -63.95 31.12 14.04
C CYS A 14 -64.09 30.04 12.96
N SER A 15 -63.06 29.93 12.12
CA SER A 15 -62.77 28.72 11.37
C SER A 15 -61.35 28.30 11.73
N CYS A 16 -61.24 27.52 12.80
CA CYS A 16 -60.05 26.74 13.08
C CYS A 16 -60.52 25.30 13.23
N ASN A 17 -60.14 24.48 12.25
CA ASN A 17 -60.50 23.08 12.14
C ASN A 17 -60.10 22.33 13.41
N GLU A 18 -60.98 21.45 13.90
CA GLU A 18 -60.53 20.31 14.71
C GLU A 18 -59.54 19.51 13.84
N THR A 19 -58.26 19.55 14.20
CA THR A 19 -57.29 18.61 13.69
C THR A 19 -57.72 17.23 14.17
N SER A 20 -58.22 16.40 13.26
CA SER A 20 -58.60 15.03 13.54
C SER A 20 -57.43 14.31 14.24
N GLU A 21 -57.66 13.88 15.47
CA GLU A 21 -56.75 13.05 16.28
C GLU A 21 -56.64 11.61 15.74
N ILE A 22 -56.53 11.43 14.42
CA ILE A 22 -56.24 10.14 13.82
C ILE A 22 -54.72 10.05 13.71
N GLY A 23 -54.08 9.72 14.83
CA GLY A 23 -52.63 9.53 14.93
C GLY A 23 -52.07 9.77 16.33
N ALA A 24 -52.71 10.61 17.15
CA ALA A 24 -52.28 10.90 18.52
C ALA A 24 -52.37 9.68 19.46
N GLY A 25 -53.18 8.67 19.10
CA GLY A 25 -53.30 7.42 19.85
C GLY A 25 -52.20 6.38 19.60
N PHE A 26 -51.30 6.59 18.62
CA PHE A 26 -50.18 5.66 18.36
C PHE A 26 -49.00 5.88 19.32
N PHE A 27 -48.83 7.08 19.82
CA PHE A 27 -47.83 7.41 20.83
C PHE A 27 -48.53 7.61 22.16
N LYS A 28 -49.02 6.51 22.76
CA LYS A 28 -49.29 6.53 24.20
C LYS A 28 -48.02 7.00 24.89
N GLU A 29 -48.12 8.15 25.55
CA GLU A 29 -47.09 8.69 26.44
C GLU A 29 -46.50 7.57 27.29
N GLY A 30 -45.19 7.30 27.10
CA GLY A 30 -44.40 6.57 28.10
C GLY A 30 -43.83 5.20 27.74
N ASN A 31 -43.38 4.91 26.51
CA ASN A 31 -42.57 3.69 26.30
C ASN A 31 -41.47 3.72 25.21
N LEU A 32 -41.13 4.88 24.64
CA LEU A 32 -39.89 5.02 23.87
C LEU A 32 -38.82 5.63 24.77
N GLY A 33 -38.12 4.77 25.53
CA GLY A 33 -36.95 5.16 26.30
C GLY A 33 -35.74 5.27 25.37
N LEU A 34 -35.30 6.49 25.09
CA LEU A 34 -33.99 6.71 24.47
C LEU A 34 -32.92 6.48 25.53
N ASN A 35 -32.31 5.29 25.50
CA ASN A 35 -31.22 4.95 26.40
C ASN A 35 -29.89 5.19 25.70
N TYR A 36 -29.05 6.02 26.31
CA TYR A 36 -27.66 6.20 25.92
C TYR A 36 -26.77 5.35 26.82
N THR A 37 -25.82 4.62 26.24
CA THR A 37 -24.80 3.88 26.98
C THR A 37 -23.45 4.12 26.32
N ASP A 38 -22.44 4.48 27.12
CA ASP A 38 -21.05 4.62 26.68
C ASP A 38 -20.14 3.50 27.25
N THR A 39 -20.69 2.67 28.14
CA THR A 39 -19.94 1.70 28.92
C THR A 39 -20.05 0.33 28.27
N LEU A 40 -19.17 0.07 27.30
CA LEU A 40 -18.99 -1.24 26.67
C LEU A 40 -17.62 -1.82 27.01
N THR A 41 -17.57 -3.12 27.33
CA THR A 41 -16.28 -3.81 27.42
C THR A 41 -15.76 -4.06 26.01
N LEU A 42 -14.57 -3.51 25.70
CA LEU A 42 -13.86 -3.76 24.46
C LEU A 42 -12.59 -4.56 24.74
N LYS A 43 -12.38 -5.62 23.99
CA LYS A 43 -11.09 -6.33 23.94
C LYS A 43 -10.39 -5.95 22.65
N VAL A 44 -9.26 -5.27 22.78
CA VAL A 44 -8.44 -4.86 21.63
C VAL A 44 -7.19 -5.72 21.60
N SER A 45 -6.82 -6.16 20.40
CA SER A 45 -5.62 -6.96 20.16
C SER A 45 -5.01 -6.63 18.80
N THR A 46 -3.74 -6.98 18.63
CA THR A 46 -3.06 -6.97 17.32
C THR A 46 -3.04 -8.39 16.79
N VAL A 47 -3.34 -8.56 15.51
CA VAL A 47 -3.27 -9.83 14.77
C VAL A 47 -2.38 -9.65 13.55
N THR A 48 -1.86 -10.75 13.00
CA THR A 48 -1.02 -10.74 11.80
C THR A 48 -1.64 -11.57 10.68
N ALA A 49 -1.46 -11.15 9.43
CA ALA A 49 -1.67 -12.03 8.29
C ALA A 49 -0.54 -13.08 8.19
N ASP A 50 -0.82 -14.23 7.58
CA ASP A 50 0.18 -15.25 7.26
C ASP A 50 1.01 -14.83 6.05
N SER A 51 0.31 -14.44 4.98
CA SER A 51 0.89 -13.84 3.78
C SER A 51 0.05 -12.66 3.31
N ILE A 52 0.69 -11.77 2.57
CA ILE A 52 0.06 -10.56 2.02
C ILE A 52 0.39 -10.53 0.54
N VAL A 53 -0.62 -10.33 -0.29
CA VAL A 53 -0.44 -10.16 -1.73
C VAL A 53 0.36 -8.87 -1.95
N THR A 54 1.54 -9.00 -2.54
CA THR A 54 2.43 -7.89 -2.92
C THR A 54 2.82 -7.91 -4.39
N GLY A 55 2.21 -8.80 -5.18
CA GLY A 55 2.35 -8.89 -6.63
C GLY A 55 1.74 -7.71 -7.39
N ALA A 56 2.15 -7.55 -8.65
CA ALA A 56 1.75 -6.46 -9.53
C ALA A 56 1.86 -5.07 -8.85
N ALA A 57 2.85 -4.92 -7.95
CA ALA A 57 2.95 -3.79 -7.06
C ALA A 57 2.94 -2.46 -7.83
N THR A 58 2.22 -1.46 -7.34
CA THR A 58 2.20 -0.11 -7.95
C THR A 58 3.44 0.72 -7.61
N ARG A 59 4.31 0.19 -6.75
CA ARG A 59 5.60 0.78 -6.34
C ARG A 59 6.63 -0.30 -6.05
N LEU A 60 7.89 0.05 -6.22
CA LEU A 60 9.05 -0.74 -5.80
C LEU A 60 9.50 -0.22 -4.42
N LEU A 61 9.41 -1.06 -3.40
CA LEU A 61 9.79 -0.71 -2.03
C LEU A 61 11.17 -1.26 -1.69
N VAL A 62 12.08 -0.39 -1.27
CA VAL A 62 13.40 -0.81 -0.81
C VAL A 62 13.79 -0.06 0.45
N GLY A 63 14.42 -0.76 1.39
CA GLY A 63 14.84 -0.14 2.62
C GLY A 63 14.64 -1.01 3.84
N ASN A 64 15.08 -0.51 4.97
CA ASN A 64 14.79 -1.12 6.24
C ASN A 64 14.75 -0.06 7.34
N HIS A 65 14.09 -0.40 8.43
CA HIS A 65 14.09 0.40 9.65
C HIS A 65 13.89 -0.51 10.85
N VAL A 66 14.17 0.02 12.04
CA VAL A 66 13.93 -0.65 13.32
C VAL A 66 12.96 0.21 14.11
N ASP A 67 11.86 -0.39 14.53
CA ASP A 67 10.87 0.23 15.41
C ASP A 67 10.88 -0.51 16.76
N ASP A 68 10.72 0.22 17.87
CA ASP A 68 10.81 -0.37 19.22
C ASP A 68 9.66 -1.35 19.50
N ASP A 69 8.47 -1.09 18.96
CA ASP A 69 7.27 -1.91 19.17
C ASP A 69 7.13 -2.97 18.05
N LEU A 70 7.44 -2.58 16.81
CA LEU A 70 7.27 -3.41 15.62
C LEU A 70 8.53 -4.21 15.24
N GLY A 71 9.69 -3.94 15.84
CA GLY A 71 10.94 -4.61 15.49
C GLY A 71 11.52 -4.19 14.14
N LYS A 72 12.39 -5.02 13.56
CA LYS A 72 13.07 -4.70 12.30
C LYS A 72 12.20 -5.08 11.10
N ILE A 73 12.05 -4.16 10.17
CA ILE A 73 11.30 -4.37 8.91
C ILE A 73 12.24 -4.12 7.75
N THR A 74 12.33 -5.08 6.83
CA THR A 74 13.16 -4.99 5.63
C THR A 74 12.31 -5.21 4.39
N THR A 75 12.49 -4.35 3.39
CA THR A 75 11.81 -4.42 2.10
C THR A 75 12.81 -4.58 0.97
N ALA A 76 12.48 -5.44 0.02
CA ALA A 76 13.22 -5.64 -1.21
C ALA A 76 12.23 -5.72 -2.38
N ALA A 77 12.55 -5.05 -3.49
CA ALA A 77 11.70 -5.04 -4.67
C ALA A 77 12.25 -6.00 -5.72
N TYR A 78 11.43 -6.93 -6.18
CA TYR A 78 11.75 -7.90 -7.23
C TYR A 78 10.95 -7.57 -8.48
N PHE A 79 11.58 -7.54 -9.64
CA PHE A 79 10.89 -7.27 -10.90
C PHE A 79 11.62 -7.86 -12.10
N GLN A 80 10.84 -8.29 -13.09
CA GLN A 80 11.36 -8.63 -14.42
C GLN A 80 11.46 -7.39 -15.30
N ILE A 81 12.39 -7.40 -16.25
CA ILE A 81 12.58 -6.35 -17.25
C ILE A 81 12.08 -6.84 -18.61
N THR A 82 11.59 -5.92 -19.43
CA THR A 82 11.15 -6.20 -20.80
C THR A 82 11.61 -5.10 -21.76
N PRO A 83 11.95 -5.42 -23.02
CA PRO A 83 12.02 -4.43 -24.08
C PRO A 83 10.64 -3.78 -24.30
N GLN A 84 10.61 -2.53 -24.77
CA GLN A 84 9.36 -1.85 -25.09
C GLN A 84 8.80 -2.36 -26.43
N SER A 85 7.63 -2.99 -26.38
CA SER A 85 6.88 -3.36 -27.58
C SER A 85 5.86 -2.26 -27.93
N THR A 86 6.28 -1.27 -28.74
CA THR A 86 5.44 -0.35 -29.56
C THR A 86 4.44 0.59 -28.86
N ASN A 87 4.22 1.77 -29.44
CA ASN A 87 3.01 2.58 -29.24
C ASN A 87 2.12 2.55 -30.51
N SER A 88 0.90 3.09 -30.40
CA SER A 88 -0.16 3.13 -31.43
C SER A 88 0.21 3.85 -32.74
N GLU A 89 1.41 4.43 -32.83
CA GLU A 89 1.94 5.15 -34.00
C GLU A 89 3.04 4.34 -34.73
N GLY A 90 3.33 3.11 -34.29
CA GLY A 90 4.28 2.22 -34.97
C GLY A 90 5.75 2.60 -34.79
N VAL A 91 6.08 3.51 -33.88
CA VAL A 91 7.47 3.88 -33.57
C VAL A 91 8.01 2.91 -32.50
N VAL A 92 8.97 2.11 -32.91
CA VAL A 92 9.82 1.28 -32.05
C VAL A 92 10.96 2.17 -31.57
N ASN A 93 11.15 2.34 -30.26
CA ASN A 93 12.49 2.71 -29.80
C ASN A 93 13.39 1.52 -30.13
N GLY A 94 14.19 1.68 -31.19
CA GLY A 94 14.96 0.61 -31.81
C GLY A 94 15.83 -0.10 -30.78
N TYR A 95 15.55 -1.38 -30.56
CA TYR A 95 16.50 -2.29 -29.93
C TYR A 95 17.71 -2.56 -30.84
N SER A 96 17.65 -2.12 -32.10
CA SER A 96 18.72 -2.22 -33.09
C SER A 96 19.46 -0.89 -33.24
N LEU A 97 20.79 -1.00 -33.28
CA LEU A 97 21.74 0.04 -33.63
C LEU A 97 22.48 -0.31 -34.93
N GLU A 98 21.91 -1.22 -35.73
CA GLU A 98 22.46 -1.65 -37.01
C GLU A 98 22.71 -0.43 -37.93
N ASP A 99 23.85 -0.45 -38.62
CA ASP A 99 24.32 0.62 -39.51
C ASP A 99 24.57 2.00 -38.85
N ILE A 100 24.49 2.11 -37.52
CA ILE A 100 24.85 3.33 -36.78
C ILE A 100 26.25 3.18 -36.18
N ALA A 101 27.15 4.10 -36.51
CA ALA A 101 28.46 4.17 -35.85
C ALA A 101 28.26 4.58 -34.39
N THR A 102 28.40 3.64 -33.45
CA THR A 102 28.22 3.88 -32.02
C THR A 102 29.35 3.28 -31.18
N ASP A 103 29.50 3.73 -29.93
CA ASP A 103 30.32 3.05 -28.93
C ASP A 103 29.58 2.91 -27.60
N TYR A 104 29.73 1.76 -26.96
CA TYR A 104 29.25 1.55 -25.59
C TYR A 104 29.89 2.54 -24.60
N VAL A 105 29.07 3.09 -23.69
CA VAL A 105 29.53 4.01 -22.63
C VAL A 105 29.38 3.39 -21.25
N ARG A 106 28.15 3.06 -20.85
CA ARG A 106 27.84 2.51 -19.52
C ARG A 106 26.46 1.87 -19.49
N THR A 107 26.18 1.12 -18.43
CA THR A 107 24.84 0.60 -18.13
C THR A 107 24.42 1.05 -16.74
N SER A 108 23.18 1.51 -16.61
CA SER A 108 22.65 1.98 -15.33
C SER A 108 21.19 1.59 -15.16
N LEU A 109 20.77 1.42 -13.92
CA LEU A 109 19.37 1.31 -13.54
C LEU A 109 18.88 2.66 -13.01
N VAL A 110 17.86 3.23 -13.66
CA VAL A 110 17.27 4.51 -13.30
C VAL A 110 15.98 4.29 -12.53
N LEU A 111 15.89 4.89 -11.34
CA LEU A 111 14.75 4.78 -10.43
C LEU A 111 14.18 6.17 -10.13
N TRP A 112 12.89 6.38 -10.44
CA TRP A 112 12.16 7.59 -10.07
C TRP A 112 11.50 7.41 -8.72
N HIS A 113 11.63 8.41 -7.84
CA HIS A 113 10.91 8.41 -6.58
C HIS A 113 9.39 8.47 -6.81
N ASP A 114 8.61 7.71 -6.05
CA ASP A 114 7.13 7.81 -6.05
C ASP A 114 6.61 8.70 -4.91
N THR A 115 7.50 9.45 -4.24
CA THR A 115 7.28 10.27 -3.04
C THR A 115 7.06 9.51 -1.73
N TYR A 116 6.91 8.18 -1.78
CA TYR A 116 6.74 7.40 -0.56
C TYR A 116 8.06 7.27 0.20
N SER A 117 8.01 7.59 1.49
CA SER A 117 9.05 7.26 2.44
C SER A 117 8.46 6.90 3.79
N TYR A 118 9.18 6.06 4.53
CA TYR A 118 8.84 5.70 5.89
C TYR A 118 10.12 5.60 6.73
N TYR A 119 10.07 6.20 7.93
CA TYR A 119 11.17 6.34 8.88
C TYR A 119 12.25 7.37 8.45
N ASP A 120 13.43 7.31 9.08
CA ASP A 120 14.47 8.34 9.02
C ASP A 120 15.22 8.40 7.67
N THR A 121 14.99 9.47 6.92
CA THR A 121 15.63 9.79 5.63
C THR A 121 16.84 10.71 5.75
N SER A 122 17.26 11.06 6.98
CA SER A 122 18.35 12.01 7.21
C SER A 122 19.75 11.41 7.02
N ASP A 123 19.86 10.09 7.14
CA ASP A 123 21.10 9.31 6.95
C ASP A 123 21.28 8.83 5.50
N TYR A 124 22.48 8.35 5.19
CA TYR A 124 22.77 7.74 3.90
C TYR A 124 22.06 6.38 3.77
N GLN A 125 21.65 6.06 2.55
CA GLN A 125 21.07 4.79 2.17
C GLN A 125 21.85 4.20 1.00
N THR A 126 22.10 2.90 1.06
CA THR A 126 22.74 2.15 -0.01
C THR A 126 21.74 1.16 -0.58
N ILE A 127 21.55 1.18 -1.90
CA ILE A 127 20.75 0.21 -2.64
C ILE A 127 21.69 -0.66 -3.46
N TYR A 128 21.61 -1.97 -3.27
CA TYR A 128 22.28 -2.99 -4.08
C TYR A 128 21.31 -3.53 -5.13
N VAL A 129 21.82 -3.72 -6.34
CA VAL A 129 21.10 -4.33 -7.47
C VAL A 129 21.68 -5.71 -7.72
N HIS A 130 20.86 -6.75 -7.68
CA HIS A 130 21.26 -8.12 -8.00
C HIS A 130 20.42 -8.65 -9.16
N GLN A 131 21.03 -9.44 -10.05
CA GLN A 131 20.32 -10.07 -11.17
C GLN A 131 19.50 -11.27 -10.70
N LEU A 132 18.28 -11.42 -11.22
CA LEU A 132 17.48 -12.63 -11.02
C LEU A 132 18.08 -13.80 -11.81
N GLN A 133 18.08 -15.00 -11.22
CA GLN A 133 18.56 -16.22 -11.86
C GLN A 133 17.42 -17.09 -12.41
N GLU A 134 16.18 -16.74 -12.08
CA GLU A 134 14.98 -17.43 -12.55
C GLU A 134 13.84 -16.41 -12.74
N GLU A 135 12.86 -16.77 -13.56
CA GLU A 135 11.66 -15.96 -13.73
C GLU A 135 10.82 -15.93 -12.45
N ILE A 136 10.08 -14.84 -12.26
CA ILE A 136 9.20 -14.70 -11.09
C ILE A 136 7.94 -15.55 -11.34
N SER A 137 7.79 -16.64 -10.60
CA SER A 137 6.62 -17.52 -10.65
C SER A 137 5.57 -17.16 -9.59
N THR A 138 4.29 -17.13 -9.98
CA THR A 138 3.17 -16.96 -9.05
C THR A 138 2.89 -18.24 -8.24
N ALA A 139 2.19 -18.09 -7.11
CA ALA A 139 1.58 -19.24 -6.43
C ALA A 139 0.43 -19.85 -7.25
N GLU A 140 -0.13 -20.97 -6.78
CA GLU A 140 -1.21 -21.70 -7.48
C GLU A 140 -2.47 -20.86 -7.73
N ASP A 141 -2.71 -19.86 -6.90
CA ASP A 141 -3.82 -18.92 -7.00
C ASP A 141 -3.55 -17.74 -7.94
N GLY A 142 -2.37 -17.71 -8.58
CA GLY A 142 -1.95 -16.65 -9.51
C GLY A 142 -1.38 -15.40 -8.83
N ASN A 143 -1.20 -15.39 -7.51
CA ASN A 143 -0.70 -14.22 -6.78
C ASN A 143 0.79 -14.32 -6.44
N LEU A 144 1.42 -13.16 -6.22
CA LEU A 144 2.73 -13.07 -5.57
C LEU A 144 2.55 -12.45 -4.18
N TYR A 145 3.23 -13.03 -3.21
CA TYR A 145 3.15 -12.68 -1.81
C TYR A 145 4.45 -12.06 -1.29
N ASN A 146 4.37 -11.37 -0.15
CA ASN A 146 5.55 -10.91 0.59
C ASN A 146 6.51 -12.05 0.99
N THR A 147 6.01 -13.28 1.05
CA THR A 147 6.77 -14.50 1.33
C THR A 147 7.36 -15.17 0.08
N THR A 148 7.03 -14.70 -1.12
CA THR A 148 7.59 -15.22 -2.39
C THR A 148 9.11 -15.17 -2.39
N ASN A 149 9.73 -16.18 -2.98
CA ASN A 149 11.18 -16.27 -3.06
C ASN A 149 11.63 -16.59 -4.48
N THR A 150 12.19 -15.59 -5.15
CA THR A 150 12.86 -15.73 -6.43
C THR A 150 14.38 -15.74 -6.22
N VAL A 151 15.07 -16.69 -6.83
CA VAL A 151 16.53 -16.83 -6.76
C VAL A 151 17.21 -15.68 -7.53
N TYR A 152 18.28 -15.16 -6.96
CA TYR A 152 19.09 -14.06 -7.53
C TYR A 152 20.58 -14.31 -7.25
N ASP A 153 21.45 -13.68 -8.04
CA ASP A 153 22.89 -13.74 -7.84
C ASP A 153 23.29 -12.97 -6.57
N PRO A 154 23.91 -13.60 -5.57
CA PRO A 154 24.36 -12.91 -4.36
C PRO A 154 25.41 -11.82 -4.64
N THR A 155 26.09 -11.86 -5.79
CA THR A 155 27.01 -10.81 -6.23
C THR A 155 26.21 -9.62 -6.78
N ALA A 156 26.37 -8.45 -6.19
CA ALA A 156 25.71 -7.24 -6.67
C ALA A 156 26.26 -6.84 -8.05
N SER A 157 25.36 -6.59 -8.99
CA SER A 157 25.67 -6.05 -10.33
C SER A 157 25.82 -4.54 -10.32
N GLY A 158 25.49 -3.86 -9.22
CA GLY A 158 25.64 -2.43 -9.06
C GLY A 158 25.14 -1.97 -7.70
N TYR A 159 25.53 -0.77 -7.30
CA TYR A 159 25.03 -0.15 -6.08
C TYR A 159 25.15 1.36 -6.14
N LEU A 160 24.35 2.04 -5.33
CA LEU A 160 24.43 3.49 -5.13
C LEU A 160 24.21 3.82 -3.66
N THR A 161 25.10 4.63 -3.11
CA THR A 161 24.95 5.25 -1.79
C THR A 161 24.57 6.72 -1.97
N PHE A 162 23.45 7.13 -1.38
CA PHE A 162 22.92 8.49 -1.54
C PHE A 162 22.16 8.92 -0.28
N LYS A 163 21.87 10.21 -0.18
CA LYS A 163 20.99 10.73 0.88
C LYS A 163 19.56 10.76 0.35
N PRO A 164 18.60 10.04 0.95
CA PRO A 164 17.23 9.98 0.46
C PRO A 164 16.57 11.36 0.38
N LYS A 165 15.93 11.62 -0.77
CA LYS A 165 15.11 12.82 -1.01
C LYS A 165 13.81 12.40 -1.71
N PRO A 166 12.85 11.80 -0.98
CA PRO A 166 11.67 11.17 -1.57
C PRO A 166 10.82 12.11 -2.44
N ASN A 167 10.79 13.40 -2.08
CA ASN A 167 10.02 14.43 -2.79
C ASN A 167 10.77 15.06 -3.98
N GLN A 168 11.98 14.58 -4.31
CA GLN A 168 12.73 15.07 -5.47
C GLN A 168 12.19 14.43 -6.75
N THR A 169 12.11 15.23 -7.81
CA THR A 169 11.63 14.80 -9.13
C THR A 169 12.71 14.12 -9.95
N GLU A 170 13.98 14.40 -9.66
CA GLU A 170 15.11 13.77 -10.34
C GLU A 170 15.24 12.31 -9.91
N PRO A 171 15.44 11.39 -10.88
CA PRO A 171 15.68 9.99 -10.55
C PRO A 171 17.07 9.80 -9.96
N ILE A 172 17.26 8.67 -9.28
CA ILE A 172 18.59 8.15 -8.99
C ILE A 172 19.02 7.22 -10.12
N GLU A 173 20.29 7.27 -10.47
CA GLU A 173 20.90 6.39 -11.48
C GLU A 173 21.94 5.51 -10.80
N ILE A 174 21.66 4.21 -10.73
CA ILE A 174 22.55 3.22 -10.13
C ILE A 174 23.44 2.63 -11.23
N PRO A 175 24.75 2.90 -11.22
CA PRO A 175 25.66 2.32 -12.19
C PRO A 175 25.73 0.80 -12.00
N LEU A 176 25.64 0.07 -13.11
CA LEU A 176 25.78 -1.39 -13.15
C LEU A 176 27.12 -1.78 -13.80
N THR A 177 27.57 -2.99 -13.54
CA THR A 177 28.75 -3.56 -14.20
C THR A 177 28.49 -3.70 -15.70
N ASP A 178 29.49 -3.42 -16.53
CA ASP A 178 29.39 -3.52 -17.99
C ASP A 178 28.88 -4.88 -18.47
N ALA A 179 29.16 -5.96 -17.75
CA ALA A 179 28.68 -7.31 -18.06
C ALA A 179 27.15 -7.41 -18.20
N VAL A 180 26.39 -6.53 -17.53
CA VAL A 180 24.92 -6.51 -17.58
C VAL A 180 24.41 -6.05 -18.95
N GLY A 181 25.04 -5.01 -19.53
CA GLY A 181 24.50 -4.35 -20.73
C GLY A 181 25.40 -4.41 -21.95
N LYS A 182 26.66 -4.81 -21.82
CA LYS A 182 27.61 -4.86 -22.94
C LYS A 182 27.21 -5.91 -23.97
N THR A 183 26.79 -7.10 -23.54
CA THR A 183 26.29 -8.15 -24.45
C THR A 183 25.03 -7.69 -25.17
N ILE A 184 24.10 -7.06 -24.45
CA ILE A 184 22.88 -6.49 -25.04
C ILE A 184 23.22 -5.41 -26.07
N TYR A 185 24.18 -4.54 -25.78
CA TYR A 185 24.64 -3.51 -26.71
C TYR A 185 25.29 -4.11 -27.96
N ASP A 186 26.17 -5.11 -27.80
CA ASP A 186 26.86 -5.74 -28.93
C ASP A 186 25.84 -6.39 -29.88
N ASP A 187 24.83 -7.06 -29.33
CA ASP A 187 23.77 -7.69 -30.12
C ASP A 187 22.80 -6.67 -30.72
N ALA A 188 22.62 -5.51 -30.09
CA ALA A 188 21.88 -4.39 -30.66
C ALA A 188 22.58 -3.82 -31.90
N VAL A 189 23.92 -3.69 -31.87
CA VAL A 189 24.73 -3.26 -33.03
C VAL A 189 24.64 -4.28 -34.18
N LEU A 190 24.47 -5.57 -33.86
CA LEU A 190 24.26 -6.64 -34.84
C LEU A 190 22.80 -6.78 -35.32
N GLY A 191 21.86 -6.02 -34.75
CA GLY A 191 20.44 -6.08 -35.13
C GLY A 191 19.77 -7.42 -34.79
N LEU A 192 20.20 -8.13 -33.73
CA LEU A 192 19.65 -9.45 -33.43
C LEU A 192 18.19 -9.40 -32.95
N GLU A 193 17.34 -10.23 -33.54
CA GLU A 193 15.91 -10.32 -33.22
C GLU A 193 15.64 -10.80 -31.78
N ALA A 194 16.61 -11.43 -31.11
CA ALA A 194 16.44 -11.91 -29.73
C ALA A 194 16.16 -10.77 -28.73
N LEU A 195 16.51 -9.52 -29.07
CA LEU A 195 16.21 -8.32 -28.29
C LEU A 195 14.78 -7.79 -28.48
N ALA A 196 14.04 -8.31 -29.47
CA ALA A 196 12.77 -7.73 -29.90
C ALA A 196 11.61 -8.08 -28.96
N THR A 197 11.59 -9.28 -28.38
CA THR A 197 10.46 -9.74 -27.54
C THR A 197 10.90 -10.02 -26.11
N ALA A 198 9.97 -9.87 -25.16
CA ALA A 198 10.23 -10.14 -23.75
C ALA A 198 10.72 -11.57 -23.50
N THR A 199 10.09 -12.57 -24.13
CA THR A 199 10.44 -13.99 -23.97
C THR A 199 11.87 -14.25 -24.42
N THR A 200 12.21 -13.86 -25.66
CA THR A 200 13.56 -14.06 -26.19
C THR A 200 14.60 -13.24 -25.42
N PHE A 201 14.24 -12.05 -24.95
CA PHE A 201 15.16 -11.21 -24.20
C PHE A 201 15.51 -11.84 -22.85
N ASN A 202 14.50 -12.30 -22.11
CA ASN A 202 14.69 -12.93 -20.80
C ASN A 202 15.48 -14.24 -20.90
N GLU A 203 15.22 -15.05 -21.93
CA GLU A 203 15.90 -16.33 -22.15
C GLU A 203 17.40 -16.17 -22.48
N ASN A 204 17.77 -15.10 -23.19
CA ASN A 204 19.13 -14.94 -23.73
C ASN A 204 20.00 -13.93 -22.96
N TYR A 205 19.39 -12.96 -22.27
CA TYR A 205 20.13 -11.81 -21.72
C TYR A 205 19.90 -11.58 -20.24
N LEU A 206 18.69 -11.18 -19.86
CA LEU A 206 18.41 -10.67 -18.52
C LEU A 206 16.94 -10.84 -18.17
N ILE A 207 16.68 -11.56 -17.08
CA ILE A 207 15.32 -11.77 -16.57
C ILE A 207 14.82 -10.52 -15.83
N GLY A 208 15.67 -9.93 -14.99
CA GLY A 208 15.33 -8.77 -14.17
C GLY A 208 16.26 -8.58 -12.98
N PHE A 209 15.81 -7.81 -12.00
CA PHE A 209 16.60 -7.48 -10.82
C PHE A 209 15.82 -7.62 -9.51
N VAL A 210 16.59 -7.74 -8.42
CA VAL A 210 16.13 -7.40 -7.07
C VAL A 210 16.91 -6.19 -6.54
N LEU A 211 16.17 -5.23 -5.98
CA LEU A 211 16.71 -4.12 -5.21
C LEU A 211 16.72 -4.50 -3.73
N LYS A 212 17.88 -4.41 -3.10
CA LYS A 212 18.05 -4.68 -1.68
C LYS A 212 18.71 -3.50 -0.98
N PRO A 213 18.28 -3.15 0.24
CA PRO A 213 18.96 -2.14 1.03
C PRO A 213 20.21 -2.72 1.68
N ASP A 214 21.16 -1.86 2.01
CA ASP A 214 22.12 -2.18 3.07
C ASP A 214 21.38 -2.21 4.42
N VAL A 215 21.32 -3.40 5.02
CA VAL A 215 20.55 -3.65 6.25
C VAL A 215 21.22 -3.13 7.52
N ASN A 216 22.44 -2.61 7.43
CA ASN A 216 23.18 -2.05 8.56
C ASN A 216 23.19 -0.52 8.54
N GLU A 217 23.23 0.08 7.35
CA GLU A 217 23.31 1.54 7.20
C GLU A 217 21.97 2.20 6.87
N SER A 218 21.13 1.55 6.07
CA SER A 218 19.89 2.16 5.60
C SER A 218 18.83 2.16 6.69
N LYS A 219 18.23 3.31 6.98
CA LYS A 219 17.22 3.46 8.04
C LYS A 219 15.83 3.88 7.56
N ALA A 220 15.65 4.10 6.27
CA ALA A 220 14.34 4.40 5.69
C ALA A 220 13.90 3.30 4.73
N VAL A 221 12.58 3.21 4.55
CA VAL A 221 11.96 2.55 3.40
C VAL A 221 11.56 3.62 2.40
N LEU A 222 12.00 3.46 1.15
CA LEU A 222 11.68 4.34 0.03
C LEU A 222 10.81 3.61 -0.98
N GLY A 223 9.89 4.37 -1.58
CA GLY A 223 9.15 3.94 -2.77
C GLY A 223 9.75 4.52 -4.04
N PHE A 224 9.81 3.68 -5.06
CA PHE A 224 10.16 4.04 -6.43
C PHE A 224 9.03 3.65 -7.38
N ASN A 225 8.89 4.42 -8.45
CA ASN A 225 7.91 4.20 -9.49
C ASN A 225 8.24 2.92 -10.28
N THR A 226 7.20 2.24 -10.76
CA THR A 226 7.33 1.09 -11.67
C THR A 226 7.76 1.48 -13.08
N SER A 227 7.87 2.77 -13.41
CA SER A 227 8.51 3.27 -14.63
C SER A 227 10.04 3.25 -14.57
N ALA A 228 10.64 2.49 -13.64
CA ALA A 228 12.07 2.26 -13.58
C ALA A 228 12.60 1.68 -14.90
N GLU A 229 13.82 2.08 -15.27
CA GLU A 229 14.42 1.81 -16.58
C GLU A 229 15.83 1.25 -16.42
N LEU A 230 16.12 0.16 -17.13
CA LEU A 230 17.49 -0.21 -17.44
C LEU A 230 17.92 0.56 -18.69
N ARG A 231 18.96 1.39 -18.54
CA ARG A 231 19.54 2.18 -19.63
C ARG A 231 20.91 1.66 -20.01
N ILE A 232 21.11 1.46 -21.30
CA ILE A 232 22.40 1.13 -21.88
C ILE A 232 22.83 2.31 -22.74
N TYR A 233 23.75 3.11 -22.20
CA TYR A 233 24.23 4.33 -22.82
C TYR A 233 25.27 4.04 -23.90
N TYR A 234 25.16 4.75 -25.01
CA TYR A 234 26.10 4.69 -26.13
C TYR A 234 26.33 6.08 -26.72
N LEU A 235 27.49 6.28 -27.34
CA LEU A 235 27.82 7.50 -28.06
C LEU A 235 27.48 7.32 -29.55
N ASP A 236 26.60 8.15 -30.09
CA ASP A 236 26.27 8.21 -31.51
C ASP A 236 27.33 9.04 -32.26
N ARG A 237 28.15 8.37 -33.07
CA ARG A 237 29.21 8.97 -33.90
C ARG A 237 28.74 9.30 -35.32
N SER A 238 27.48 9.03 -35.66
CA SER A 238 26.93 9.40 -36.97
C SER A 238 26.62 10.90 -37.10
N VAL A 239 26.52 11.60 -35.96
CA VAL A 239 26.25 13.04 -35.86
C VAL A 239 27.48 13.82 -35.34
N VAL A 240 27.53 15.12 -35.69
CA VAL A 240 28.60 16.04 -35.27
C VAL A 240 27.96 17.28 -34.62
N PRO A 241 28.21 17.56 -33.33
CA PRO A 241 29.02 16.76 -32.40
C PRO A 241 28.37 15.40 -32.09
N SER A 242 29.17 14.42 -31.66
CA SER A 242 28.64 13.13 -31.22
C SER A 242 27.70 13.31 -30.02
N GLU A 243 26.63 12.53 -29.97
CA GLU A 243 25.57 12.64 -28.96
C GLU A 243 25.50 11.39 -28.09
N GLU A 244 25.37 11.53 -26.77
CA GLU A 244 25.07 10.39 -25.90
C GLU A 244 23.59 10.04 -25.99
N LYS A 245 23.29 8.78 -26.30
CA LYS A 245 21.95 8.20 -26.39
C LYS A 245 21.90 6.91 -25.55
N TYR A 246 20.72 6.31 -25.42
CA TYR A 246 20.58 5.07 -24.66
C TYR A 246 19.49 4.15 -25.21
N LEU A 247 19.73 2.85 -25.13
CA LEU A 247 18.69 1.82 -25.24
C LEU A 247 17.97 1.72 -23.90
N THR A 248 16.65 1.51 -23.92
CA THR A 248 15.81 1.48 -22.71
C THR A 248 15.03 0.19 -22.61
N TYR A 249 15.05 -0.41 -21.42
CA TYR A 249 14.23 -1.55 -21.05
C TYR A 249 13.47 -1.24 -19.77
N PHE A 250 12.23 -1.71 -19.66
CA PHE A 250 11.29 -1.27 -18.64
C PHE A 250 10.97 -2.38 -17.67
N VAL A 251 10.63 -2.00 -16.43
CA VAL A 251 10.04 -2.92 -15.47
C VAL A 251 8.70 -3.45 -15.99
N SER A 252 8.54 -4.76 -15.95
CA SER A 252 7.37 -5.45 -16.47
C SER A 252 6.21 -5.53 -15.47
N SER A 253 5.10 -6.08 -15.98
CA SER A 253 4.04 -6.80 -15.27
C SER A 253 4.43 -7.47 -13.95
N THR A 254 5.42 -8.33 -14.10
CA THR A 254 5.77 -9.35 -13.13
C THR A 254 6.78 -8.79 -12.15
N ARG A 255 6.25 -8.38 -11.00
CA ARG A 255 7.02 -7.74 -9.92
C ARG A 255 6.30 -7.90 -8.59
N TYR A 256 7.06 -7.89 -7.50
CA TYR A 256 6.54 -7.92 -6.15
C TYR A 256 7.48 -7.28 -5.13
N ASN A 257 6.95 -6.91 -3.97
CA ASN A 257 7.75 -6.48 -2.83
C ASN A 257 7.84 -7.60 -1.80
N LYS A 258 9.07 -8.01 -1.47
CA LYS A 258 9.35 -8.87 -0.33
C LYS A 258 9.44 -8.00 0.91
N ILE A 259 8.58 -8.25 1.89
CA ILE A 259 8.55 -7.52 3.16
C ILE A 259 8.70 -8.53 4.29
N SER A 260 9.83 -8.46 4.98
CA SER A 260 10.16 -9.35 6.10
C SER A 260 10.22 -8.56 7.41
N THR A 261 9.76 -9.20 8.49
CA THR A 261 9.77 -8.60 9.82
C THR A 261 10.44 -9.50 10.84
N GLU A 262 11.36 -8.93 11.61
CA GLU A 262 12.01 -9.58 12.75
C GLU A 262 11.54 -8.86 14.02
N ARG A 263 10.60 -9.48 14.76
CA ARG A 263 9.99 -8.86 15.94
C ARG A 263 10.86 -8.95 17.20
N GLY A 264 11.94 -9.74 17.17
CA GLY A 264 12.95 -9.80 18.24
C GLY A 264 12.35 -10.05 19.63
N SER A 265 12.63 -9.15 20.58
CA SER A 265 12.09 -9.17 21.95
C SER A 265 10.83 -8.31 22.13
N SER A 266 10.21 -7.84 21.04
CA SER A 266 9.00 -7.02 21.15
C SER A 266 7.82 -7.85 21.67
N ALA A 267 6.82 -7.20 22.25
CA ALA A 267 5.62 -7.88 22.74
C ALA A 267 4.84 -8.60 21.61
N LEU A 268 5.10 -8.26 20.35
CA LEU A 268 4.50 -8.91 19.18
C LEU A 268 5.25 -10.19 18.75
N ALA A 269 6.44 -10.46 19.30
CA ALA A 269 7.24 -11.63 18.96
C ALA A 269 6.56 -12.97 19.31
N THR A 270 5.53 -12.95 20.16
CA THR A 270 4.75 -14.15 20.50
C THR A 270 3.77 -14.56 19.40
N MET A 271 3.51 -13.73 18.39
CA MET A 271 2.66 -14.08 17.26
C MET A 271 3.49 -14.84 16.22
N SER A 272 3.26 -16.14 16.16
CA SER A 272 3.89 -17.06 15.22
C SER A 272 3.03 -17.32 13.98
N ASN A 273 1.72 -17.07 14.05
CA ASN A 273 0.78 -17.35 12.96
C ASN A 273 -0.47 -16.46 13.02
N SER A 274 -1.26 -16.50 11.94
CA SER A 274 -2.44 -15.65 11.76
C SER A 274 -3.60 -15.90 12.72
N ARG A 275 -3.60 -17.00 13.48
CA ARG A 275 -4.65 -17.32 14.47
C ARG A 275 -4.38 -16.66 15.81
N GLU A 276 -3.14 -16.24 16.05
CA GLU A 276 -2.72 -15.63 17.29
C GLU A 276 -3.04 -14.15 17.33
N ALA A 277 -3.20 -13.64 18.55
CA ALA A 277 -3.49 -12.24 18.80
C ALA A 277 -2.75 -11.81 20.06
N VAL A 278 -2.09 -10.66 20.02
CA VAL A 278 -1.50 -10.05 21.22
C VAL A 278 -2.50 -9.05 21.78
N SER A 279 -2.95 -9.29 23.02
CA SER A 279 -3.84 -8.36 23.71
C SER A 279 -3.15 -7.02 23.93
N SER A 280 -3.90 -5.92 23.80
CA SER A 280 -3.41 -4.59 24.12
C SER A 280 -2.92 -4.48 25.57
N THR A 281 -3.40 -5.33 26.48
CA THR A 281 -2.93 -5.40 27.87
C THR A 281 -1.46 -5.80 28.00
N LEU A 282 -0.91 -6.51 27.01
CA LEU A 282 0.50 -6.95 26.97
C LEU A 282 1.41 -5.96 26.23
N THR A 283 0.82 -5.00 25.51
CA THR A 283 1.52 -4.00 24.67
C THR A 283 1.28 -2.59 25.22
N ASN A 284 1.22 -2.45 26.54
CA ASN A 284 1.02 -1.16 27.22
C ASN A 284 -0.22 -0.38 26.72
N ARG A 285 -1.34 -1.10 26.51
CA ARG A 285 -2.63 -0.59 26.02
C ARG A 285 -2.60 -0.07 24.58
N LYS A 286 -1.64 -0.51 23.76
CA LYS A 286 -1.54 -0.20 22.33
C LYS A 286 -2.03 -1.36 21.46
N SER A 287 -2.46 -1.05 20.25
CA SER A 287 -2.62 -2.04 19.17
C SER A 287 -2.12 -1.43 17.87
N TYR A 288 -1.66 -2.27 16.95
CA TYR A 288 -0.88 -1.84 15.80
C TYR A 288 -1.61 -2.17 14.49
N ILE A 289 -1.49 -1.25 13.53
CA ILE A 289 -1.95 -1.43 12.15
C ILE A 289 -0.76 -1.10 11.26
N GLN A 290 -0.33 -2.06 10.45
CA GLN A 290 0.76 -1.85 9.49
C GLN A 290 0.58 -2.79 8.30
N GLY A 291 0.08 -2.23 7.19
CA GLY A 291 -0.25 -3.02 6.00
C GLY A 291 0.94 -3.80 5.44
N GLY A 292 2.11 -3.18 5.33
CA GLY A 292 3.30 -3.83 4.76
C GLY A 292 3.79 -5.06 5.52
N SER A 293 3.54 -5.12 6.84
CA SER A 293 3.91 -6.26 7.68
C SER A 293 2.71 -7.13 8.08
N GLY A 294 1.51 -6.83 7.59
CA GLY A 294 0.31 -7.61 7.79
C GLY A 294 -0.33 -7.46 9.16
N LEU A 295 0.09 -6.45 9.93
CA LEU A 295 -0.50 -6.19 11.24
C LEU A 295 -1.84 -5.49 11.10
N SER A 296 -2.84 -6.02 11.80
CA SER A 296 -4.17 -5.46 11.89
C SER A 296 -4.62 -5.37 13.35
N MET A 297 -5.45 -4.37 13.63
CA MET A 297 -6.12 -4.25 14.92
C MET A 297 -7.41 -5.08 14.89
N ARG A 298 -7.60 -5.95 15.89
CA ARG A 298 -8.85 -6.67 16.13
C ARG A 298 -9.55 -6.09 17.36
N ILE A 299 -10.83 -5.77 17.21
CA ILE A 299 -11.71 -5.30 18.27
C ILE A 299 -12.81 -6.33 18.48
N GLU A 300 -12.94 -6.83 19.70
CA GLU A 300 -14.01 -7.74 20.13
C GLU A 300 -14.91 -7.03 21.14
N VAL A 301 -16.23 -7.12 20.91
CA VAL A 301 -17.28 -6.62 21.80
C VAL A 301 -17.98 -7.84 22.44
N PRO A 302 -17.38 -8.47 23.48
CA PRO A 302 -17.78 -9.79 23.96
C PRO A 302 -19.24 -9.89 24.45
N TYR A 303 -19.80 -8.81 24.98
CA TYR A 303 -21.12 -8.80 25.60
C TYR A 303 -22.22 -8.19 24.74
N LEU A 304 -21.94 -7.85 23.47
CA LEU A 304 -22.92 -7.23 22.58
C LEU A 304 -24.17 -8.09 22.42
N ARG A 305 -23.99 -9.40 22.27
CA ARG A 305 -25.13 -10.34 22.14
C ARG A 305 -25.98 -10.41 23.39
N SER A 306 -25.38 -10.32 24.58
CA SER A 306 -26.12 -10.30 25.84
C SER A 306 -27.01 -9.06 25.94
N ILE A 307 -26.48 -7.89 25.55
CA ILE A 307 -27.26 -6.64 25.52
C ILE A 307 -28.49 -6.76 24.63
N LEU A 308 -28.36 -7.39 23.45
CA LEU A 308 -29.47 -7.62 22.53
C LEU A 308 -30.49 -8.64 23.05
N LEU A 309 -30.04 -9.68 23.78
CA LEU A 309 -30.91 -10.73 24.31
C LEU A 309 -31.63 -10.32 25.60
N ASP A 310 -31.02 -9.48 26.42
CA ASP A 310 -31.60 -9.03 27.68
C ASP A 310 -32.65 -7.91 27.47
N ASN A 311 -32.81 -7.42 26.24
CA ASN A 311 -33.71 -6.31 25.89
C ASN A 311 -34.50 -6.60 24.60
N ASP A 312 -35.59 -7.36 24.70
CA ASP A 312 -36.45 -7.77 23.57
C ASP A 312 -37.02 -6.61 22.72
N ASN A 313 -37.02 -5.38 23.23
CA ASN A 313 -37.50 -4.17 22.54
C ASN A 313 -36.39 -3.15 22.23
N LEU A 314 -35.12 -3.54 22.33
CA LEU A 314 -34.00 -2.64 22.02
C LEU A 314 -33.88 -2.45 20.51
N VAL A 315 -34.14 -1.23 20.05
CA VAL A 315 -33.82 -0.80 18.70
C VAL A 315 -32.52 0.00 18.76
N LEU A 316 -31.45 -0.52 18.14
CA LEU A 316 -30.17 0.18 18.06
C LEU A 316 -30.30 1.29 17.01
N THR A 317 -30.34 2.54 17.47
CA THR A 317 -30.45 3.69 16.57
C THR A 317 -29.09 4.17 16.05
N GLN A 318 -28.03 4.04 16.84
CA GLN A 318 -26.68 4.44 16.47
C GLN A 318 -25.63 3.74 17.32
N ALA A 319 -24.53 3.31 16.69
CA ALA A 319 -23.32 2.86 17.37
C ALA A 319 -22.09 3.55 16.75
N ILE A 320 -21.34 4.28 17.58
CA ILE A 320 -20.11 4.95 17.15
C ILE A 320 -18.93 4.36 17.92
N LEU A 321 -17.94 3.87 17.18
CA LEU A 321 -16.65 3.47 17.71
C LEU A 321 -15.58 4.45 17.23
N SER A 322 -15.07 5.28 18.16
CA SER A 322 -13.96 6.19 17.85
C SER A 322 -12.63 5.52 18.19
N VAL A 323 -11.79 5.35 17.17
CA VAL A 323 -10.41 4.88 17.31
C VAL A 323 -9.49 6.07 17.07
N LYS A 324 -8.52 6.28 17.96
CA LYS A 324 -7.57 7.39 17.86
C LYS A 324 -6.14 6.83 17.84
N PRO A 325 -5.26 7.35 16.99
CA PRO A 325 -3.84 7.01 17.05
C PRO A 325 -3.28 7.44 18.42
N VAL A 326 -2.31 6.68 18.93
CA VAL A 326 -1.52 7.14 20.08
C VAL A 326 -0.69 8.34 19.66
N LYS A 327 -0.38 9.24 20.59
CA LYS A 327 0.24 10.53 20.27
C LYS A 327 1.59 10.37 19.55
N GLU A 328 2.31 9.29 19.86
CA GLU A 328 3.61 8.97 19.26
C GLU A 328 3.52 8.18 17.94
N ALA A 329 2.32 7.82 17.46
CA ALA A 329 2.16 7.04 16.23
C ALA A 329 2.32 7.86 14.95
N GLU A 330 2.38 9.19 15.07
CA GLU A 330 2.59 10.11 13.95
C GLU A 330 3.72 11.07 14.31
N ASP A 331 4.74 11.12 13.46
CA ASP A 331 5.79 12.12 13.51
C ASP A 331 6.23 12.53 12.10
N VAL A 332 7.31 13.31 12.00
CA VAL A 332 7.83 13.78 10.71
C VAL A 332 8.29 12.65 9.78
N ASN A 333 8.59 11.48 10.32
CA ASN A 333 9.15 10.33 9.63
C ASN A 333 8.13 9.18 9.47
N THR A 334 7.04 9.20 10.22
CA THR A 334 6.01 8.16 10.26
C THR A 334 4.63 8.81 10.08
N SER A 335 4.07 8.66 8.89
CA SER A 335 2.71 9.14 8.60
C SER A 335 1.67 8.07 8.94
N LEU A 336 0.49 8.53 9.36
CA LEU A 336 -0.66 7.64 9.56
C LEU A 336 -1.15 7.06 8.23
N PRO A 337 -1.77 5.87 8.24
CA PRO A 337 -2.44 5.33 7.06
C PRO A 337 -3.53 6.29 6.56
N GLN A 338 -3.56 6.53 5.24
CA GLN A 338 -4.60 7.37 4.61
C GLN A 338 -5.98 6.70 4.62
N LEU A 339 -6.01 5.36 4.54
CA LEU A 339 -7.23 4.57 4.54
C LEU A 339 -7.16 3.45 5.58
N LEU A 340 -8.25 3.29 6.33
CA LEU A 340 -8.50 2.12 7.15
C LEU A 340 -9.71 1.39 6.61
N LYS A 341 -9.63 0.06 6.55
CA LYS A 341 -10.76 -0.80 6.19
C LYS A 341 -11.17 -1.64 7.39
N LEU A 342 -12.48 -1.82 7.56
CA LEU A 342 -13.03 -2.66 8.61
C LEU A 342 -13.60 -3.94 8.02
N TYR A 343 -13.30 -5.06 8.68
CA TYR A 343 -13.74 -6.38 8.28
C TYR A 343 -14.33 -7.13 9.47
N ALA A 344 -15.36 -7.93 9.22
CA ALA A 344 -15.83 -8.91 10.18
C ALA A 344 -14.97 -10.17 10.08
N VAL A 345 -14.40 -10.58 11.21
CA VAL A 345 -13.51 -11.74 11.31
C VAL A 345 -14.05 -12.78 12.27
N ASN A 346 -13.80 -14.06 11.98
CA ASN A 346 -14.20 -15.14 12.87
C ASN A 346 -13.19 -15.32 14.01
N LYS A 347 -13.40 -16.34 14.86
CA LYS A 347 -12.51 -16.62 16.01
C LYS A 347 -11.06 -16.91 15.62
N ARG A 348 -10.81 -17.30 14.37
CA ARG A 348 -9.50 -17.63 13.79
C ARG A 348 -8.86 -16.46 13.03
N ASN A 349 -9.43 -15.25 13.13
CA ASN A 349 -9.03 -14.05 12.37
C ASN A 349 -9.26 -14.15 10.84
N GLU A 350 -10.05 -15.13 10.39
CA GLU A 350 -10.39 -15.25 8.97
C GLU A 350 -11.51 -14.25 8.66
N ILE A 351 -11.31 -13.41 7.63
CA ILE A 351 -12.30 -12.45 7.15
C ILE A 351 -13.47 -13.20 6.52
N TYR A 352 -14.70 -12.84 6.89
CA TYR A 352 -15.91 -13.43 6.31
C TYR A 352 -16.93 -12.41 5.79
N ALA A 353 -16.77 -11.12 6.12
CA ALA A 353 -17.59 -10.05 5.55
C ALA A 353 -16.84 -8.71 5.58
N ASP A 354 -17.12 -7.88 4.57
CA ASP A 354 -16.73 -6.47 4.57
C ASP A 354 -17.71 -5.67 5.41
N LEU A 355 -17.19 -4.71 6.20
CA LEU A 355 -18.02 -3.74 6.89
C LEU A 355 -17.82 -2.39 6.19
N LEU A 356 -18.83 -1.95 5.44
CA LEU A 356 -18.80 -0.68 4.73
C LEU A 356 -19.03 0.48 5.72
N SER A 357 -18.18 1.50 5.69
CA SER A 357 -18.47 2.80 6.30
C SER A 357 -19.41 3.58 5.39
N THR A 358 -20.48 4.14 5.94
CA THR A 358 -21.48 4.90 5.17
C THR A 358 -21.10 6.36 4.90
N GLU A 359 -19.95 6.83 5.39
CA GLU A 359 -19.49 8.21 5.15
C GLU A 359 -18.01 8.24 4.70
N ASP A 360 -17.77 8.90 3.57
CA ASP A 360 -16.50 9.07 2.86
C ASP A 360 -15.55 10.10 3.53
N GLU A 361 -15.76 10.47 4.79
CA GLU A 361 -14.86 11.38 5.50
C GLU A 361 -13.93 10.62 6.45
N GLU A 362 -12.63 10.71 6.14
CA GLU A 362 -11.54 10.08 6.86
C GLU A 362 -11.70 10.24 8.39
N ARG A 363 -11.57 9.12 9.11
CA ARG A 363 -11.37 8.97 10.58
C ARG A 363 -12.58 8.56 11.44
N TYR A 364 -13.72 8.23 10.85
CA TYR A 364 -14.83 7.63 11.60
C TYR A 364 -15.31 6.33 10.93
N VAL A 365 -15.37 5.25 11.69
CA VAL A 365 -16.14 4.07 11.28
C VAL A 365 -17.47 4.13 12.01
N THR A 366 -18.47 4.66 11.33
CA THR A 366 -19.86 4.64 11.79
C THR A 366 -20.46 3.32 11.37
N LEU A 367 -20.87 2.50 12.34
CA LEU A 367 -21.64 1.28 12.09
C LEU A 367 -23.11 1.66 12.15
N THR A 368 -23.74 1.73 10.99
CA THR A 368 -25.20 1.84 10.88
C THR A 368 -25.75 0.42 10.85
N VAL A 369 -26.56 0.06 11.84
CA VAL A 369 -27.32 -1.18 11.84
C VAL A 369 -28.68 -0.83 11.24
N ASP A 370 -28.96 -1.33 10.05
CA ASP A 370 -30.30 -1.23 9.43
C ASP A 370 -31.35 -2.00 10.25
#